data_AF-A0A6A5VY62-F1
#
_entry.id   AF-A0A6A5VY62-F1
#
_cell.length_a   1.000
_cell.length_b   1.000
_cell.length_c   1.000
_cell.angle_alpha   90.00
_cell.angle_beta   90.00
_cell.angle_gamma   90.00
#
_symmetry.space_group_name_H-M   'P 1'
#
loop_
_entity.id
_entity.type
_entity.pdbx_description
1 polymer ?
#
loop_
_entity_poly.entity_id
_entity_poly.type
_entity_poly.pdbx_seq_one_letter_code
_entity_poly.pdbx_strand_id
1 'polypeptide(L)' 'EDSSYFVDIDPDLFKYILYYLCYRVLPIFYNKVKGHNYRIYLTLLKEVKYFSIM' A
#
# COMPACT_ATOMS: atom_id res chain seq x y z
N GLU A 1 -8.28 -24.74 13.07
CA GLU A 1 -9.23 -23.90 12.33
C GLU A 1 -8.41 -22.86 11.58
N ASP A 2 -8.57 -22.76 10.26
CA ASP A 2 -7.83 -21.79 9.45
C ASP A 2 -8.38 -20.39 9.74
N SER A 3 -7.66 -19.63 10.56
CA SER A 3 -7.92 -18.21 10.86
C SER A 3 -7.45 -17.31 9.72
N SER A 4 -7.89 -17.61 8.50
CA SER A 4 -7.65 -16.78 7.33
C SER A 4 -8.57 -15.56 7.36
N TYR A 5 -7.97 -14.37 7.32
CA TYR A 5 -8.69 -13.11 7.21
C TYR A 5 -8.78 -12.73 5.73
N PHE A 6 -10.00 -12.50 5.24
CA PHE A 6 -10.23 -11.97 3.91
C PHE A 6 -10.29 -10.45 4.00
N VAL A 7 -9.45 -9.78 3.22
CA VAL A 7 -9.41 -8.32 3.13
C VAL A 7 -9.79 -7.93 1.70
N ASP A 8 -10.85 -7.13 1.56
CA ASP A 8 -11.29 -6.61 0.28
C ASP A 8 -10.41 -5.41 -0.13
N ILE A 9 -9.21 -5.73 -0.62
CA ILE A 9 -8.24 -4.75 -1.09
C ILE A 9 -7.50 -5.30 -2.31
N ASP A 10 -7.07 -4.40 -3.18
CA ASP A 10 -6.16 -4.76 -4.27
C ASP A 10 -4.87 -5.43 -3.72
N PRO A 11 -4.52 -6.64 -4.20
CA PRO A 11 -3.41 -7.40 -3.64
C PRO A 11 -2.05 -6.76 -3.93
N ASP A 12 -1.89 -6.08 -5.06
CA ASP A 12 -0.66 -5.36 -5.39
C ASP A 12 -0.48 -4.15 -4.47
N LEU A 13 -1.58 -3.50 -4.08
CA LEU A 13 -1.57 -2.40 -3.14
C LEU A 13 -1.30 -2.85 -1.69
N PHE A 14 -1.90 -3.96 -1.27
CA PHE A 14 -1.74 -4.50 0.08
C PHE A 14 -0.28 -4.87 0.38
N LYS A 15 0.43 -5.38 -0.63
CA LYS A 15 1.88 -5.63 -0.53
C LYS A 15 2.63 -4.39 -0.04
N TYR A 16 2.31 -3.20 -0.55
CA TYR A 16 2.98 -1.96 -0.14
C TYR A 16 2.68 -1.57 1.31
N ILE A 17 1.46 -1.85 1.79
CA ILE A 17 1.09 -1.66 3.19
C ILE A 17 1.91 -2.62 4.07
N LEU A 18 2.03 -3.90 3.70
CA LEU A 18 2.85 -4.86 4.43
C LEU A 18 4.33 -4.47 4.47
N TYR A 19 4.88 -4.03 3.33
CA TYR A 19 6.27 -3.55 3.27
C TYR A 19 6.49 -2.37 4.22
N TYR A 20 5.56 -1.41 4.28
CA TYR A 20 5.64 -0.31 5.23
C TYR A 20 5.55 -0.79 6.69
N LEU A 21 4.66 -1.73 6.99
CA LEU A 21 4.52 -2.25 8.36
C LEU A 21 5.74 -3.05 8.82
N CYS A 22 6.33 -3.86 7.95
CA CYS A 22 7.49 -4.68 8.28
C CYS A 22 8.81 -3.90 8.32
N TYR A 23 9.02 -2.98 7.36
CA TYR A 23 10.33 -2.33 7.19
C TYR A 23 10.34 -0.85 7.60
N ARG A 24 9.18 -0.25 7.88
CA ARG A 24 9.02 1.20 8.15
C ARG A 24 9.50 2.10 7.01
N VAL A 25 9.62 1.56 5.79
CA VAL A 25 10.04 2.28 4.59
C VAL A 25 8.83 2.52 3.70
N LEU A 26 8.60 3.79 3.34
CA LEU A 26 7.54 4.15 2.41
C LEU A 26 7.97 3.80 0.97
N PRO A 27 7.15 3.09 0.18
CA PRO A 27 7.52 2.74 -1.18
C PRO A 27 7.69 3.98 -2.06
N ILE A 28 8.76 3.97 -2.85
CA ILE A 28 9.06 5.01 -3.82
C ILE A 28 8.54 4.56 -5.19
N PHE A 29 7.37 5.04 -5.59
CA PHE A 29 6.78 4.77 -6.90
C PHE A 29 7.35 5.72 -7.95
N TYR A 30 8.66 5.60 -8.21
CA TYR A 30 9.38 6.44 -9.16
C TYR A 30 9.87 5.63 -10.35
N ASN A 31 9.64 6.17 -11.55
CA ASN A 31 10.22 5.67 -12.79
C ASN A 31 11.03 6.79 -13.45
N LYS A 32 12.25 6.49 -13.91
CA LYS A 32 13.15 7.49 -14.51
C LYS A 32 12.58 8.18 -15.76
N VAL A 33 11.71 7.50 -16.52
CA VAL A 33 11.11 8.02 -17.76
C VAL A 33 9.76 8.69 -17.49
N LYS A 34 8.93 8.08 -16.64
CA LYS A 34 7.55 8.53 -16.37
C LYS A 34 7.42 9.44 -15.15
N GLY A 35 8.47 9.59 -14.34
CA GLY A 35 8.45 10.31 -13.08
C GLY A 35 7.75 9.53 -11.96
N HIS A 36 7.29 10.25 -10.93
CA HIS A 36 6.53 9.67 -9.83
C HIS A 36 5.12 9.28 -10.26
N ASN A 37 4.69 8.09 -9.85
CA ASN A 37 3.31 7.66 -10.04
C ASN A 37 2.43 8.13 -8.87
N TYR A 38 2.07 9.42 -8.90
CA TYR A 38 1.22 10.06 -7.89
C TYR A 38 -0.14 9.38 -7.71
N ARG A 39 -0.66 8.71 -8.74
CA ARG A 39 -1.91 7.95 -8.63
C ARG A 39 -1.82 6.84 -7.58
N ILE A 40 -0.71 6.10 -7.55
CA ILE A 40 -0.52 5.02 -6.56
C ILE A 40 -0.39 5.61 -5.15
N TYR A 41 0.32 6.74 -5.00
CA TYR A 41 0.40 7.43 -3.71
C TYR A 41 -0.97 7.86 -3.18
N LEU A 42 -1.82 8.44 -4.03
CA LEU A 42 -3.16 8.86 -3.65
C LEU A 42 -4.06 7.68 -3.29
N THR A 43 -3.98 6.57 -4.04
CA THR A 43 -4.73 5.35 -3.71
C THR A 43 -4.26 4.76 -2.38
N LEU A 44 -2.94 4.65 -2.17
CA LEU A 44 -2.37 4.13 -0.93
C LEU A 44 -2.77 4.99 0.27
N LEU A 45 -2.75 6.32 0.12
CA LEU A 45 -3.21 7.24 1.17
C LEU A 45 -4.69 7.04 1.52
N LYS A 46 -5.54 6.80 0.51
CA LYS A 46 -6.96 6.54 0.73
C LYS A 46 -7.18 5.25 1.51
N GLU A 47 -6.47 4.17 1.16
CA GLU A 47 -6.58 2.89 1.87
C GLU A 47 -6.03 2.99 3.30
N VAL A 48 -4.86 3.61 3.51
CA VAL A 48 -4.30 3.79 4.85
C VAL A 48 -5.26 4.55 5.78
N LYS A 49 -5.99 5.54 5.23
CA LYS A 49 -7.06 6.25 5.96
C LYS A 49 -8.25 5.34 6.26
N TYR A 50 -8.66 4.48 5.33
CA TYR A 50 -9.74 3.52 5.56
C TYR A 50 -9.40 2.54 6.68
N PHE A 51 -8.17 2.02 6.70
CA PHE A 51 -7.71 1.09 7.72
C PHE A 51 -7.28 1.75 9.04
N SER A 52 -7.32 3.08 9.15
CA SER A 52 -6.91 3.85 10.35
C SER A 52 -5.51 3.47 10.85
N ILE A 53 -4.56 3.21 9.93
CA ILE A 53 -3.20 2.77 10.25
C ILE A 53 -2.27 3.96 10.60
N MET A 54 -2.76 5.20 10.44
CA MET A 54 -1.96 6.43 10.57
C MET A 54 -2.55 7.39 11.59
#